data_AF-A0A1Q3DBB4-F1
#
_entry.id   AF-A0A1Q3DBB4-F1
#
_cell.length_a   1.000
_cell.length_b   1.000
_cell.length_c   1.000
_cell.angle_alpha   90.00
_cell.angle_beta   90.00
_cell.angle_gamma   90.00
#
_symmetry.space_group_name_H-M   'P 1'
#
loop_
_entity.id
_entity.type
_entity.pdbx_description
1 polymer ?
#
loop_
_entity_poly.entity_id
_entity_poly.type
_entity_poly.pdbx_seq_one_letter_code
_entity_poly.pdbx_strand_id
1 'polypeptide(L)'
;MFASRTSQKQVFIDNIEPIKRYNHEAHAYLHKLHPKHWSKHVFGTRAKTNCVVNNVAESFNAMILEARGLPIISMMEEIRKKHIVRIQERYTVMDRYDGIICPKIRDKLE
;
A
#
# COMPACT_ATOMS: atom_id res chain seq x y z
N MET A 1 7.75 -8.36 -6.11
CA MET A 1 6.83 -7.61 -5.23
C MET A 1 6.69 -8.22 -3.82
N PHE A 2 7.00 -9.51 -3.61
CA PHE A 2 6.87 -10.16 -2.29
C PHE A 2 8.00 -9.85 -1.30
N ALA A 3 9.24 -9.69 -1.77
CA ALA A 3 10.40 -9.41 -0.91
C ALA A 3 10.22 -8.14 -0.06
N SER A 4 9.81 -7.01 -0.64
CA SER A 4 9.67 -5.75 0.09
C SER A 4 8.54 -5.74 1.13
N ARG A 5 7.59 -6.67 1.02
CA ARG A 5 6.37 -6.72 1.86
C ARG A 5 6.52 -7.57 3.12
N THR A 6 7.55 -8.40 3.21
CA THR A 6 7.76 -9.25 4.39
C THR A 6 8.30 -8.45 5.57
N SER A 7 7.83 -8.79 6.77
CA SER A 7 8.38 -8.28 8.02
C SER A 7 9.55 -9.12 8.54
N GLN A 8 9.87 -10.25 7.88
CA GLN A 8 10.91 -11.18 8.31
C GLN A 8 12.15 -11.08 7.43
N LYS A 9 13.34 -10.93 8.05
CA LYS A 9 14.61 -10.81 7.34
C LYS A 9 14.94 -12.04 6.49
N GLN A 10 14.72 -13.24 7.01
CA GLN A 10 15.02 -14.47 6.28
C GLN A 10 14.21 -14.57 4.99
N VAL A 11 12.88 -14.41 5.10
CA VAL A 11 11.97 -14.37 3.96
C VAL A 11 12.34 -13.27 2.96
N PHE A 12 12.91 -12.14 3.41
CA PHE A 12 13.37 -11.09 2.50
C PHE A 12 14.56 -11.58 1.67
N ILE A 13 15.56 -12.18 2.31
CA ILE A 13 16.76 -12.72 1.66
C ILE A 13 16.36 -13.80 0.66
N ASP A 14 15.52 -14.75 1.08
CA ASP A 14 15.07 -15.87 0.23
C ASP A 14 14.35 -15.39 -1.04
N ASN A 15 13.70 -14.22 -1.00
CA ASN A 15 13.01 -13.64 -2.14
C ASN A 15 13.91 -12.71 -3.01
N ILE A 16 15.02 -12.18 -2.47
CA ILE A 16 15.93 -11.29 -3.21
C ILE A 16 17.00 -12.08 -3.95
N GLU A 17 17.57 -13.12 -3.33
CA GLU A 17 18.66 -13.89 -3.92
C GLU A 17 18.32 -14.51 -5.30
N PRO A 18 17.10 -15.02 -5.55
CA PRO A 18 16.74 -15.54 -6.86
C PRO A 18 16.77 -14.49 -7.98
N ILE A 19 16.60 -13.19 -7.68
CA ILE A 19 16.63 -12.12 -8.68
C ILE A 19 17.97 -12.08 -9.41
N LYS A 20 19.07 -12.40 -8.72
CA LYS A 20 20.42 -12.46 -9.29
C LYS A 20 20.51 -13.38 -10.51
N ARG A 21 19.73 -14.47 -10.52
CA ARG A 21 19.71 -15.44 -11.63
C ARG A 21 19.01 -14.89 -12.87
N TYR A 22 18.04 -13.99 -12.70
CA TYR A 22 17.26 -13.43 -13.80
C TYR A 22 17.85 -12.11 -14.30
N ASN A 23 18.32 -11.26 -13.40
CA ASN A 23 18.92 -9.97 -13.75
C ASN A 23 19.93 -9.53 -12.67
N HIS A 24 21.21 -9.62 -13.03
CA HIS A 24 22.31 -9.27 -12.15
C HIS A 24 22.35 -7.77 -11.81
N GLU A 25 22.04 -6.91 -12.78
CA GLU A 25 22.04 -5.45 -12.60
C GLU A 25 20.93 -5.01 -11.65
N ALA A 26 19.73 -5.57 -11.79
CA ALA A 26 18.61 -5.30 -10.90
C ALA A 26 18.94 -5.74 -9.46
N HIS A 27 19.57 -6.91 -9.30
CA HIS A 27 20.04 -7.37 -8.00
C HIS A 27 21.07 -6.41 -7.39
N ALA A 28 22.09 -6.02 -8.15
CA ALA A 28 23.10 -5.07 -7.70
C ALA A 28 22.49 -3.71 -7.30
N TYR A 29 21.53 -3.21 -8.08
CA TYR A 29 20.78 -1.99 -7.79
C TYR A 29 20.02 -2.09 -6.46
N LEU A 30 19.30 -3.20 -6.23
CA LEU A 30 18.57 -3.42 -4.98
C LEU A 30 19.51 -3.50 -3.76
N HIS A 31 20.68 -4.12 -3.92
CA HIS A 31 21.69 -4.17 -2.86
C HIS A 31 22.37 -2.81 -2.59
N LYS A 32 22.43 -1.92 -3.58
CA LYS A 32 22.90 -0.54 -3.39
C LYS A 32 21.92 0.30 -2.57
N LEU A 33 20.62 0.01 -2.66
CA LEU A 33 19.59 0.72 -1.91
C LEU A 33 19.49 0.20 -0.49
N HIS A 34 19.65 1.07 0.51
CA HIS A 34 19.48 0.68 1.90
C HIS A 34 18.05 0.13 2.16
N PRO A 35 17.88 -1.10 2.68
CA PRO A 35 16.57 -1.74 2.84
C PRO A 35 15.55 -0.94 3.66
N LYS A 36 16.02 -0.09 4.59
CA LYS A 36 15.19 0.87 5.35
C LYS A 36 14.28 1.76 4.48
N HIS A 37 14.59 1.97 3.21
CA HIS A 37 13.77 2.80 2.33
C HIS A 37 12.66 2.03 1.60
N TRP A 38 12.79 0.71 1.47
CA TRP A 38 11.98 -0.04 0.51
C TRP A 38 11.58 -1.45 0.96
N SER A 39 12.02 -1.90 2.15
CA SER A 39 11.71 -3.23 2.68
C SER A 39 11.18 -3.18 4.11
N LYS A 40 9.99 -3.76 4.30
CA LYS A 40 9.23 -3.73 5.54
C LYS A 40 9.95 -4.39 6.72
N HIS A 41 10.83 -5.36 6.49
CA HIS A 41 11.58 -6.04 7.56
C HIS A 41 12.55 -5.12 8.33
N VAL A 42 12.88 -3.94 7.78
CA VAL A 42 13.76 -2.93 8.41
C VAL A 42 12.97 -1.68 8.85
N PHE A 43 11.66 -1.62 8.58
CA PHE A 43 10.86 -0.48 8.99
C PHE A 43 10.70 -0.44 10.51
N GLY A 44 10.64 0.78 11.08
CA GLY A 44 10.48 0.97 12.51
C GLY A 44 9.19 0.35 13.05
N THR A 45 9.23 -0.17 14.27
CA THR A 45 8.10 -0.86 14.92
C THR A 45 6.94 0.06 15.30
N ARG A 46 7.16 1.38 15.28
CA ARG A 46 6.17 2.40 15.66
C ARG A 46 4.98 2.47 14.69
N ALA A 47 5.18 2.14 13.41
CA ALA A 47 4.13 2.17 12.40
C ALA A 47 4.13 0.87 11.58
N LYS A 48 3.54 -0.20 12.13
CA LYS A 48 3.32 -1.48 11.42
C LYS A 48 2.16 -1.36 10.42
N THR A 49 2.28 -0.47 9.44
CA THR A 49 1.30 -0.44 8.34
C THR A 49 1.66 -1.47 7.27
N ASN A 50 0.66 -2.17 6.74
CA ASN A 50 0.82 -3.00 5.55
C ASN A 50 0.91 -2.17 4.26
N CYS A 51 0.75 -0.85 4.37
CA CYS A 51 0.88 0.07 3.25
C CYS A 51 2.36 0.31 2.95
N VAL A 52 2.92 -0.49 2.05
CA VAL A 52 4.15 -0.11 1.34
C VAL A 52 3.84 1.13 0.49
N VAL A 53 4.76 2.08 0.46
CA VAL A 53 4.63 3.43 -0.11
C VAL A 53 3.94 3.47 -1.48
N ASN A 54 4.12 2.45 -2.31
CA ASN A 54 3.49 2.38 -3.63
C ASN A 54 1.97 2.14 -3.59
N ASN A 55 1.47 1.34 -2.66
CA ASN A 55 0.04 0.95 -2.62
C ASN A 55 -0.88 2.17 -2.43
N VAL A 56 -0.43 3.19 -1.68
CA VAL A 56 -1.22 4.41 -1.45
C VAL A 56 -1.25 5.28 -2.70
N ALA A 57 -0.10 5.48 -3.34
CA ALA A 57 -0.01 6.23 -4.58
C ALA A 57 -0.77 5.54 -5.72
N GLU A 58 -0.61 4.23 -5.90
CA GLU A 58 -1.37 3.41 -6.85
C GLU A 58 -2.88 3.54 -6.62
N SER A 59 -3.34 3.37 -5.37
CA SER A 59 -4.77 3.47 -5.04
C SER A 59 -5.31 4.88 -5.28
N PHE A 60 -4.53 5.93 -4.99
CA PHE A 60 -4.96 7.31 -5.25
C PHE A 60 -5.01 7.60 -6.74
N ASN A 61 -3.97 7.21 -7.49
CA ASN A 61 -3.88 7.39 -8.94
C ASN A 61 -5.05 6.69 -9.66
N ALA A 62 -5.39 5.47 -9.26
CA ALA A 62 -6.54 4.74 -9.79
C ALA A 62 -7.87 5.46 -9.48
N MET A 63 -8.01 6.03 -8.28
CA MET A 63 -9.23 6.74 -7.87
C MET A 63 -9.49 8.00 -8.70
N ILE A 64 -8.42 8.73 -9.06
CA ILE A 64 -8.52 10.00 -9.79
C ILE A 64 -8.32 9.87 -11.30
N LEU A 65 -8.18 8.65 -11.83
CA LEU A 65 -7.83 8.40 -13.23
C LEU A 65 -8.77 9.16 -14.20
N GLU A 66 -10.09 9.02 -14.01
CA GLU A 66 -11.09 9.70 -14.82
C GLU A 66 -11.11 11.23 -14.60
N ALA A 67 -10.89 11.67 -13.36
CA ALA A 67 -10.94 13.09 -13.02
C ALA A 67 -9.79 13.89 -13.65
N ARG A 68 -8.65 13.25 -13.93
CA ARG A 68 -7.45 13.90 -14.51
C ARG A 68 -7.65 14.44 -15.91
N GLY A 69 -8.64 13.94 -16.66
CA GLY A 69 -8.97 14.45 -17.99
C GLY A 69 -9.78 15.75 -17.98
N LEU A 70 -10.22 16.21 -16.81
CA LEU A 70 -11.10 17.37 -16.68
C LEU A 70 -10.31 18.68 -16.51
N PRO A 71 -10.91 19.84 -16.84
CA PRO A 71 -10.36 21.14 -16.45
C PRO A 71 -10.12 21.22 -14.94
N ILE A 72 -9.13 22.02 -14.51
CA ILE A 72 -8.65 22.04 -13.12
C ILE A 72 -9.76 22.17 -12.07
N ILE A 73 -10.74 23.04 -12.29
CA ILE A 73 -11.86 23.24 -11.36
C ILE A 73 -12.73 21.97 -11.29
N SER A 74 -13.10 21.42 -12.44
CA SER A 74 -13.91 20.20 -12.55
C SER A 74 -13.18 18.97 -11.99
N MET A 75 -11.88 18.84 -12.24
CA MET A 75 -11.05 17.78 -11.67
C MET A 75 -11.06 17.83 -10.14
N MET A 76 -10.84 19.01 -9.55
CA MET A 76 -10.84 19.19 -8.10
C MET A 76 -12.20 18.86 -7.48
N GLU A 77 -13.29 19.28 -8.13
CA GLU A 77 -14.64 19.01 -7.67
C GLU A 77 -14.98 17.51 -7.72
N GLU A 78 -14.59 16.80 -8.78
CA GLU A 78 -14.79 15.35 -8.87
C GLU A 78 -13.96 14.57 -7.85
N ILE A 79 -12.71 14.98 -7.59
CA ILE A 79 -11.88 14.38 -6.54
C ILE A 79 -12.54 14.58 -5.17
N ARG A 80 -13.04 15.80 -4.88
CA ARG A 80 -13.73 16.14 -3.64
C ARG A 80 -14.98 15.28 -3.42
N LYS A 81 -15.85 15.19 -4.43
CA LYS A 81 -17.07 14.36 -4.38
C LYS A 81 -16.74 12.88 -4.10
N LYS A 82 -15.81 12.29 -4.87
CA LYS A 82 -15.37 10.90 -4.69
C LYS A 82 -14.86 10.65 -3.27
N HIS A 83 -14.10 11.58 -2.72
CA HIS A 83 -13.56 11.46 -1.37
C HIS A 83 -14.65 11.48 -0.29
N ILE A 84 -15.59 12.43 -0.38
CA ILE A 84 -16.70 12.56 0.57
C ILE A 84 -17.61 11.33 0.54
N VAL A 85 -18.02 10.89 -0.65
CA VAL A 85 -18.88 9.70 -0.80
C VAL A 85 -18.21 8.47 -0.18
N ARG A 86 -16.92 8.24 -0.48
CA ARG A 86 -16.17 7.10 0.06
C ARG A 86 -16.04 7.12 1.59
N ILE A 87 -15.88 8.31 2.19
CA ILE A 87 -15.85 8.45 3.66
C ILE A 87 -17.23 8.13 4.22
N GLN A 88 -18.30 8.68 3.63
CA GLN A 88 -19.66 8.47 4.08
C GLN A 88 -20.05 7.00 4.02
N GLU A 89 -19.75 6.31 2.92
CA GLU A 89 -19.99 4.85 2.78
C GLU A 89 -19.31 4.06 3.91
N ARG A 90 -18.02 4.32 4.17
CA ARG A 90 -17.27 3.66 5.25
C ARG A 90 -17.87 3.95 6.61
N TYR A 91 -18.28 5.18 6.85
CA TYR A 91 -18.95 5.57 8.10
C TYR A 91 -20.26 4.80 8.27
N THR A 92 -21.12 4.76 7.24
CA THR A 92 -22.41 4.03 7.33
C THR A 92 -22.25 2.53 7.55
N VAL A 93 -21.18 1.92 7.02
CA VAL A 93 -20.86 0.51 7.29
C VAL A 93 -20.46 0.30 8.75
N MET A 94 -19.61 1.18 9.29
CA MET A 94 -19.13 1.07 10.67
C MET A 94 -20.20 1.45 11.69
N ASP A 95 -21.09 2.38 11.36
CA ASP A 95 -22.21 2.81 12.21
C ASP A 95 -23.16 1.65 12.54
N ARG A 96 -23.34 0.72 11.58
CA ARG A 96 -24.17 -0.48 11.75
C ARG A 96 -23.40 -1.68 12.33
N TYR A 97 -22.10 -1.55 12.53
CA TYR A 97 -21.24 -2.65 12.95
C TYR A 97 -20.98 -2.60 14.45
N ASP A 98 -21.27 -3.70 15.14
CA ASP A 98 -21.19 -3.84 16.60
C ASP A 98 -19.86 -4.45 17.09
N GLY A 99 -19.00 -4.90 16.17
CA GLY A 99 -17.76 -5.57 16.52
C GLY A 99 -16.66 -4.63 17.02
N ILE A 100 -15.89 -5.11 17.99
CA ILE A 100 -14.75 -4.39 18.59
C ILE A 100 -13.59 -4.19 17.59
N ILE A 101 -13.47 -5.08 16.60
CA ILE A 101 -12.40 -5.08 15.60
C ILE A 101 -13.02 -4.85 14.23
N CYS A 102 -12.45 -3.94 13.42
CA CYS A 102 -12.89 -3.69 12.05
C CYS A 102 -13.10 -5.00 11.26
N PRO A 103 -14.19 -5.13 10.47
CA PRO A 103 -14.54 -6.37 9.78
C PRO A 103 -13.37 -6.97 8.98
N LYS A 104 -12.70 -6.16 8.17
CA LYS A 104 -11.56 -6.58 7.34
C LYS A 104 -10.35 -7.14 8.10
N ILE A 105 -10.21 -6.79 9.38
CA ILE A 105 -9.14 -7.33 10.23
C ILE A 105 -9.62 -8.63 10.88
N ARG A 106 -10.89 -8.70 11.30
CA ARG A 106 -11.52 -9.92 11.79
C ARG A 106 -11.43 -11.05 10.75
N ASP A 107 -11.76 -10.76 9.49
CA ASP A 107 -11.67 -11.72 8.37
C ASP A 107 -10.25 -12.29 8.12
N LYS A 108 -9.20 -11.69 8.69
CA LYS A 108 -7.81 -12.17 8.56
C LYS A 108 -7.34 -13.00 9.74
N LEU A 109 -8.10 -12.99 10.83
CA LEU A 109 -7.82 -13.73 12.05
C LEU A 109 -8.54 -15.08 12.07
N GLU A 110 -9.66 -15.17 11.36
CA GLU A 110 -10.40 -16.41 11.05
C GLU A 110 -9.82 -17.09 9.81
#